data_AF-A0A9D8EG21-F1
#
_entry.id   AF-A0A9D8EG21-F1
#
_cell.length_a   1.000
_cell.length_b   1.000
_cell.length_c   1.000
_cell.angle_alpha   90.00
_cell.angle_beta   90.00
_cell.angle_gamma   90.00
#
_symmetry.space_group_name_H-M   'P 1'
#
loop_
_entity.id
_entity.type
_entity.pdbx_description
1 polymer ?
#
loop_
_entity_poly.entity_id
_entity_poly.type
_entity_poly.pdbx_seq_one_letter_code
_entity_poly.pdbx_strand_id
1 'polypeptide(L)' 'SHSTSKVPFILCSDEIKKLRGNAKNALCDIAPTMLELLNIPEPAEMTGKSLILK' A
#
# COMPACT_ATOMS: atom_id res chain seq x y z
N SER A 1 -17.45 -15.59 13.33
CA SER A 1 -17.39 -15.28 11.89
C SER A 1 -16.64 -13.99 11.70
N HIS A 2 -15.85 -13.85 10.64
CA HIS A 2 -15.17 -12.59 10.28
C HIS A 2 -16.05 -11.72 9.37
N SER A 3 -15.75 -10.42 9.23
CA SER A 3 -16.48 -9.50 8.34
C SER A 3 -15.79 -9.34 6.97
N THR A 4 -16.55 -8.99 5.93
CA THR A 4 -16.05 -8.60 4.60
C THR A 4 -15.92 -7.08 4.43
N SER A 5 -16.12 -6.31 5.51
CA SER A 5 -15.96 -4.86 5.50
C SER A 5 -14.51 -4.45 5.18
N LYS A 6 -14.36 -3.30 4.53
CA LYS A 6 -13.04 -2.72 4.28
C LYS A 6 -12.34 -2.37 5.58
N VAL A 7 -11.01 -2.47 5.59
CA VAL A 7 -10.17 -2.13 6.73
C VAL A 7 -9.50 -0.76 6.53
N PRO A 8 -9.29 0.01 7.61
CA PRO A 8 -8.53 1.25 7.53
C PRO A 8 -7.05 0.94 7.27
N PHE A 9 -6.40 1.80 6.49
CA PHE A 9 -4.95 1.80 6.27
C PHE A 9 -4.44 3.22 6.48
N ILE A 10 -3.45 3.38 7.36
CA ILE A 10 -2.92 4.69 7.78
C ILE A 10 -1.41 4.68 7.57
N LEU A 11 -0.91 5.67 6.84
CA LEU A 11 0.53 5.94 6.70
C LEU A 11 0.87 7.17 7.56
N CYS A 12 1.80 6.99 8.51
CA CYS A 12 2.33 8.08 9.33
C CYS A 12 3.69 8.50 8.78
N SER A 13 3.73 9.65 8.09
CA SER A 13 4.95 10.21 7.54
C SER A 13 4.83 11.73 7.42
N ASP A 14 5.93 12.43 7.68
CA ASP A 14 6.01 13.87 7.46
C ASP A 14 6.25 14.22 5.98
N GLU A 15 6.81 13.29 5.20
CA GLU A 15 7.17 13.52 3.81
C GLU A 15 6.07 13.08 2.85
N ILE A 16 5.44 11.93 3.12
CA ILE A 16 4.44 11.35 2.23
C ILE A 16 3.05 11.87 2.61
N LYS A 17 2.49 12.72 1.75
CA LYS A 17 1.21 13.39 2.01
C LYS A 17 0.01 12.76 1.32
N LYS A 18 0.22 11.84 0.37
CA LYS A 18 -0.87 11.28 -0.42
C LYS A 18 -0.69 9.78 -0.67
N LEU A 19 -1.77 9.05 -0.41
CA LEU A 19 -1.93 7.66 -0.83
C LEU A 19 -2.92 7.59 -1.99
N ARG A 20 -2.80 6.54 -2.79
CA ARG A 20 -3.67 6.24 -3.92
C ARG A 20 -5.10 6.03 -3.40
N GLY A 21 -6.01 6.95 -3.71
CA GLY A 21 -7.38 6.99 -3.16
C GLY A 21 -8.43 6.17 -3.91
N ASN A 22 -8.06 5.04 -4.52
CA ASN A 22 -8.92 4.27 -5.42
C ASN A 22 -9.56 3.04 -4.76
N ALA A 23 -10.83 2.78 -5.10
CA ALA A 23 -11.66 1.71 -4.55
C ALA A 23 -11.17 0.27 -4.85
N LYS A 24 -10.09 0.13 -5.63
CA LYS A 24 -9.47 -1.15 -6.02
C LYS A 24 -8.27 -1.55 -5.16
N ASN A 25 -7.86 -0.74 -4.18
CA ASN A 25 -6.77 -1.11 -3.30
C ASN A 25 -7.12 -2.33 -2.46
N ALA A 26 -6.14 -3.20 -2.25
CA ALA A 26 -6.29 -4.45 -1.51
C ALA A 26 -5.08 -4.70 -0.61
N LEU A 27 -5.15 -5.76 0.19
CA LEU A 27 -4.06 -6.14 1.10
C LEU A 27 -2.74 -6.46 0.36
N CYS A 28 -2.80 -6.88 -0.91
CA CYS A 28 -1.62 -7.15 -1.72
C CYS A 28 -0.77 -5.90 -2.01
N ASP A 29 -1.33 -4.70 -1.88
CA ASP A 29 -0.59 -3.45 -2.12
C ASP A 29 0.28 -3.05 -0.92
N ILE A 30 0.11 -3.67 0.25
CA ILE A 30 0.81 -3.29 1.49
C ILE A 30 2.31 -3.60 1.41
N ALA A 31 2.67 -4.81 0.98
CA ALA A 31 4.08 -5.21 0.89
C ALA A 31 4.88 -4.37 -0.13
N PRO A 32 4.40 -4.14 -1.36
CA PRO A 32 5.02 -3.19 -2.30
C PRO A 32 5.18 -1.78 -1.71
N THR A 33 4.16 -1.29 -0.98
CA THR A 33 4.23 0.01 -0.31
C THR A 33 5.35 0.06 0.73
N MET A 34 5.51 -1.00 1.54
CA MET A 34 6.60 -1.08 2.52
C MET A 34 7.97 -1.15 1.86
N LEU A 35 8.12 -1.89 0.77
CA LEU A 35 9.40 -1.97 0.05
C LEU A 35 9.81 -0.61 -0.50
N GLU A 36 8.87 0.16 -1.05
CA GLU A 36 9.13 1.52 -1.52
C GLU A 36 9.56 2.44 -0.37
N LEU A 37 8.90 2.39 0.80
CA LEU A 37 9.29 3.16 1.99
C LEU A 37 10.71 2.83 2.46
N LEU A 38 11.11 1.57 2.34
CA LEU A 38 12.42 1.08 2.76
C LEU A 38 13.50 1.26 1.67
N ASN A 39 13.15 1.80 0.50
CA ASN A 39 14.02 1.87 -0.67
C ASN A 39 14.59 0.50 -1.10
N ILE A 40 13.79 -0.56 -0.97
CA ILE A 40 14.13 -1.92 -1.38
C ILE A 40 13.47 -2.20 -2.74
N PRO A 41 14.19 -2.79 -3.72
CA PRO A 41 13.58 -3.15 -5.00
C PRO A 41 12.47 -4.19 -4.83
N GLU A 42 11.36 -3.98 -5.53
CA GLU A 42 10.23 -4.91 -5.55
C GLU A 42 10.55 -6.13 -6.44
N PRO A 43 10.26 -7.36 -5.98
CA PRO A 43 10.46 -8.57 -6.78
C PRO A 43 9.41 -8.69 -7.90
N ALA A 44 9.75 -9.36 -8.99
CA ALA A 44 8.90 -9.45 -10.18
C ALA A 44 7.60 -10.24 -9.97
N GLU A 45 7.57 -11.11 -8.96
CA GLU A 45 6.41 -11.92 -8.59
C GLU A 45 5.32 -11.11 -7.86
N MET A 46 5.66 -9.92 -7.33
CA MET A 46 4.66 -9.05 -6.72
C MET A 46 3.80 -8.39 -7.80
N THR A 47 2.49 -8.65 -7.71
CA THR A 47 1.47 -8.09 -8.61
C THR A 47 0.72 -6.92 -8.00
N GLY A 48 0.89 -6.70 -6.69
CA GLY A 48 0.40 -5.52 -5.99
C GLY A 48 1.12 -4.27 -6.48
N LYS A 49 0.59 -3.10 -6.13
CA LYS A 49 1.21 -1.82 -6.50
C LYS A 49 1.22 -0.90 -5.31
N SER A 50 2.37 -0.29 -5.05
CA SER A 50 2.51 0.67 -3.96
C SER A 50 1.37 1.69 -3.92
N LEU A 51 0.91 1.97 -2.70
CA LEU A 51 -0.14 2.91 -2.39
C LEU A 51 0.38 4.35 -2.34
N ILE A 52 1.69 4.58 -2.35
CA ILE A 52 2.28 5.92 -2.32
C ILE A 52 2.09 6.59 -3.67
N LEU A 53 1.54 7.81 -3.68
CA LEU A 53 1.51 8.65 -4.87
C LEU A 53 2.81 9.45 -4.95
N LYS A 54 3.47 9.36 -6.10
CA LYS A 54 4.62 10.20 -6.46
C LYS A 54 4.17 11.59 -6.89
#